data_AF-A0A8S4QFK8-F1
#
_entry.id   AF-A0A8S4QFK8-F1
#
_cell.length_a   1.000
_cell.length_b   1.000
_cell.length_c   1.000
_cell.angle_alpha   90.00
_cell.angle_beta   90.00
_cell.angle_gamma   90.00
#
_symmetry.space_group_name_H-M   'P 1'
#
loop_
_entity.id
_entity.type
_entity.pdbx_description
1 polymer ?
#
loop_
_entity_poly.entity_id
_entity_poly.type
_entity_poly.pdbx_seq_one_letter_code
_entity_poly.pdbx_strand_id
1 'polypeptide(L)'
;PFYAVALYNYYHGIIDHSGINFKGQWWQPWQPDAQFHDEHHQFFHCNYGFNMSLWDKFHGTMRKINRVYTEETFHGEAPLIDSVEAKKIIETDSDAKEFVEKTKGIEAVNTSKDILNSKQ
;
A
#
# COMPACT_ATOMS: atom_id res chain seq x y z
N PRO A 1 13.78 24.57 13.95
CA PRO A 1 13.61 23.65 12.80
C PRO A 1 13.69 22.17 13.21
N PHE A 2 14.78 21.73 13.86
CA PHE A 2 14.98 20.34 14.27
C PHE A 2 13.82 19.76 15.09
N TYR A 3 13.46 20.38 16.22
CA TYR A 3 12.41 19.85 17.10
C TYR A 3 11.04 19.79 16.44
N ALA A 4 10.73 20.72 15.53
CA ALA A 4 9.47 20.68 14.79
C ALA A 4 9.40 19.45 13.87
N VAL A 5 10.50 19.16 13.17
CA VAL A 5 10.62 17.95 12.33
C VAL A 5 10.57 16.69 13.18
N ALA A 6 11.27 16.67 14.32
CA ALA A 6 11.26 15.54 15.24
C ALA A 6 9.84 15.26 15.76
N LEU A 7 9.16 16.29 16.28
CA LEU A 7 7.78 16.17 16.77
C LEU A 7 6.82 15.72 15.66
N TYR A 8 6.97 16.25 14.44
CA TYR A 8 6.20 15.80 13.28
C TYR A 8 6.37 14.30 13.00
N ASN A 9 7.61 13.81 12.99
CA ASN A 9 7.90 12.40 12.76
C ASN A 9 7.35 11.51 13.88
N TYR A 10 7.53 11.90 15.13
CA TYR A 10 7.00 11.14 16.27
C TYR A 10 5.48 11.10 16.29
N TYR A 11 4.82 12.24 16.03
CA TYR A 11 3.37 12.30 15.99
C TYR A 11 2.80 11.35 14.94
N HIS A 12 3.27 11.44 13.69
CA HIS A 12 2.77 10.58 12.62
C HIS A 12 3.10 9.11 12.90
N GLY A 13 4.29 8.82 13.42
CA GLY A 13 4.64 7.45 13.77
C GLY A 13 3.78 6.82 14.86
N ILE A 14 3.44 7.60 15.89
CA ILE A 14 2.51 7.11 16.93
C ILE A 14 1.12 6.86 16.32
N ILE A 15 0.63 7.77 15.47
CA ILE A 15 -0.68 7.64 14.87
C ILE A 15 -0.73 6.46 13.88
N ASP A 16 0.26 6.31 13.01
CA ASP A 16 0.43 5.17 12.09
C ASP A 16 0.38 3.82 12.83
N HIS A 17 0.96 3.74 14.04
CA HIS A 17 0.97 2.52 14.85
C HIS A 17 -0.13 2.43 15.92
N SER A 18 -1.08 3.36 15.94
CA SER A 18 -2.15 3.38 16.95
C SER A 18 -3.39 2.57 16.57
N GLY A 19 -3.42 1.98 15.37
CA GLY A 19 -4.60 1.32 14.82
C GLY A 19 -5.67 2.27 14.24
N ILE A 20 -5.36 3.56 14.13
CA ILE A 20 -6.23 4.56 13.51
C ILE A 20 -5.95 4.60 11.99
N ASN A 21 -6.96 4.32 11.17
CA ASN A 21 -6.88 4.48 9.71
C ASN A 21 -7.06 5.96 9.32
N PHE A 22 -6.04 6.77 9.54
CA PHE A 22 -6.06 8.17 9.09
C PHE A 22 -5.76 8.29 7.60
N LYS A 23 -6.23 9.40 7.04
CA LYS A 23 -6.06 9.76 5.63
C LYS A 23 -5.11 10.93 5.48
N GLY A 24 -4.21 10.81 4.50
CA GLY A 24 -3.33 11.88 4.07
C GLY A 24 -4.16 13.10 3.67
N GLN A 25 -3.71 14.27 4.14
CA GLN A 25 -4.40 15.51 3.87
C GLN A 25 -3.97 16.08 2.51
N TRP A 26 -4.89 16.67 1.75
CA TRP A 26 -4.60 17.20 0.41
C TRP A 26 -3.48 18.27 0.39
N TRP A 27 -3.30 18.99 1.49
CA TRP A 27 -2.25 20.01 1.67
C TRP A 27 -0.91 19.43 2.16
N GLN A 28 -0.83 18.12 2.41
CA GLN A 28 0.39 17.38 2.77
C GLN A 28 0.64 16.24 1.77
N PRO A 29 0.94 16.54 0.48
CA PRO A 29 1.06 15.51 -0.56
C PRO A 29 2.20 14.49 -0.33
N TRP A 30 3.10 14.75 0.61
CA TRP A 30 4.15 13.82 1.03
C TRP A 30 3.67 12.82 2.09
N GLN A 31 2.72 13.19 2.97
CA GLN A 31 2.22 12.34 4.04
C GLN A 31 1.24 11.30 3.47
N PRO A 32 1.57 10.01 3.53
CA PRO A 32 0.64 8.98 3.08
C PRO A 32 -0.47 8.70 4.11
N ASP A 33 -1.48 7.95 3.68
CA ASP A 33 -2.44 7.27 4.54
C ASP A 33 -1.74 6.24 5.43
N ALA A 34 -2.34 5.90 6.58
CA ALA A 34 -1.87 4.81 7.46
C ALA A 34 -1.62 3.49 6.70
N GLN A 35 -2.48 3.20 5.72
CA GLN A 35 -2.40 2.01 4.88
C GLN A 35 -1.03 1.84 4.20
N PHE A 36 -0.35 2.94 3.85
CA PHE A 36 0.96 2.86 3.21
C PHE A 36 2.00 2.19 4.10
N HIS A 37 2.00 2.51 5.39
CA HIS A 37 2.93 1.94 6.36
C HIS A 37 2.48 0.54 6.81
N ASP A 38 1.18 0.30 6.95
CA ASP A 38 0.66 -1.05 7.21
C ASP A 38 1.07 -2.03 6.10
N GLU A 39 1.01 -1.59 4.85
CA GLU A 39 1.47 -2.37 3.71
C GLU A 39 2.98 -2.60 3.71
N HIS A 40 3.77 -1.66 4.26
CA HIS A 40 5.20 -1.90 4.48
C HIS A 40 5.42 -3.07 5.45
N HIS A 41 4.67 -3.17 6.55
CA HIS A 41 4.76 -4.34 7.45
C HIS A 41 4.23 -5.62 6.82
N GLN A 42 3.35 -5.54 5.82
CA GLN A 42 2.85 -6.70 5.13
C GLN A 42 3.83 -7.23 4.08
N PHE A 43 4.49 -6.35 3.32
CA PHE A 43 5.29 -6.75 2.15
C PHE A 43 6.79 -6.50 2.29
N PHE A 44 7.22 -5.74 3.31
CA PHE A 44 8.61 -5.36 3.70
C PHE A 44 9.52 -4.72 2.65
N HIS A 45 9.18 -4.81 1.37
CA HIS A 45 10.07 -4.50 0.25
C HIS A 45 9.47 -3.50 -0.75
N CYS A 46 8.45 -2.79 -0.30
CA CYS A 46 7.91 -1.60 -0.92
C CYS A 46 7.51 -0.61 0.19
N ASN A 47 7.17 0.62 -0.19
CA ASN A 47 6.74 1.66 0.74
C ASN A 47 7.76 1.88 1.87
N TYR A 48 9.02 2.09 1.54
CA TYR A 48 10.12 2.20 2.52
C TYR A 48 10.07 3.48 3.35
N GLY A 49 9.45 4.54 2.81
CA GLY A 49 9.17 5.75 3.55
C GLY A 49 8.29 5.46 4.76
N PHE A 50 8.49 6.23 5.83
CA PHE A 50 7.62 6.11 7.00
C PHE A 50 6.43 7.06 6.86
N ASN A 51 6.69 8.35 7.03
CA ASN A 51 5.72 9.44 6.92
C ASN A 51 5.92 10.30 5.65
N MET A 52 6.65 9.77 4.67
CA MET A 52 6.98 10.45 3.42
C MET A 52 6.97 9.49 2.24
N SER A 53 5.86 9.46 1.49
CA SER A 53 5.72 8.64 0.27
C SER A 53 6.45 9.21 -0.95
N LEU A 54 6.92 10.45 -0.87
CA LEU A 54 7.54 11.16 -2.00
C LEU A 54 8.77 10.42 -2.54
N TRP A 55 9.59 9.86 -1.65
CA TRP A 55 10.80 9.15 -2.04
C TRP A 55 10.51 7.82 -2.70
N ASP A 56 9.48 7.09 -2.24
CA ASP A 56 9.06 5.85 -2.88
C ASP A 56 8.46 6.06 -4.27
N LYS A 57 7.74 7.17 -4.46
CA LYS A 57 7.25 7.57 -5.79
C LYS A 57 8.41 7.86 -6.72
N PHE A 58 9.42 8.60 -6.24
CA PHE A 58 10.57 8.99 -7.05
C PHE A 58 11.47 7.81 -7.43
N HIS A 59 11.72 6.89 -6.49
CA HIS A 59 12.58 5.72 -6.73
C HIS A 59 11.82 4.49 -7.24
N GLY A 60 10.51 4.58 -7.44
CA GLY A 60 9.69 3.50 -8.00
C GLY A 60 9.40 2.35 -7.02
N THR A 61 9.66 2.55 -5.73
CA THR A 61 9.47 1.56 -4.66
C THR A 61 8.10 1.62 -4.00
N MET A 62 7.22 2.51 -4.47
CA MET A 62 5.82 2.53 -4.05
C MET A 62 5.11 1.26 -4.52
N ARG A 63 4.32 0.68 -3.62
CA ARG A 63 3.51 -0.51 -3.85
C ARG A 63 2.55 -0.32 -5.01
N LYS A 64 2.40 -1.37 -5.83
CA LYS A 64 1.50 -1.40 -7.00
C LYS A 64 0.44 -2.48 -6.78
N ILE A 65 -0.83 -2.10 -6.78
CA ILE A 65 -1.96 -2.99 -6.45
C ILE A 65 -2.08 -4.18 -7.41
N ASN A 66 -1.68 -4.01 -8.67
CA ASN A 66 -1.76 -5.03 -9.71
C ASN A 66 -0.55 -5.98 -9.75
N ARG A 67 0.20 -6.07 -8.66
CA ARG A 67 1.41 -6.90 -8.57
C ARG A 67 1.40 -7.78 -7.31
N VAL A 68 2.05 -8.93 -7.43
CA VAL A 68 2.11 -9.94 -6.37
C VAL A 68 3.47 -9.85 -5.68
N TYR A 69 3.47 -9.35 -4.45
CA TYR A 69 4.65 -9.24 -3.60
C TYR A 69 4.77 -10.46 -2.71
N THR A 70 6.00 -10.90 -2.50
CA THR A 70 6.40 -11.97 -1.56
C THR A 70 7.52 -11.46 -0.66
N GLU A 71 7.89 -12.22 0.36
CA GLU A 71 9.08 -11.95 1.21
C GLU A 71 10.41 -11.94 0.42
N GLU A 72 10.40 -12.38 -0.85
CA GLU A 72 11.58 -12.43 -1.71
C GLU A 72 11.53 -11.36 -2.82
N THR A 73 10.56 -10.46 -2.76
CA THR A 73 10.32 -9.44 -3.79
C THR A 73 10.98 -8.13 -3.40
N PHE A 74 12.17 -7.81 -3.91
CA PHE A 74 12.89 -6.60 -3.49
C PHE A 74 12.65 -5.38 -4.41
N HIS A 75 12.96 -4.18 -3.91
CA HIS A 75 13.02 -2.93 -4.69
C HIS A 75 11.68 -2.44 -5.29
N GLY A 76 10.54 -2.86 -4.75
CA GLY A 76 9.22 -2.45 -5.24
C GLY A 76 8.85 -3.02 -6.63
N GLU A 77 9.56 -4.04 -7.09
CA GLU A 77 9.29 -4.76 -8.33
C GLU A 77 8.70 -6.13 -8.06
N ALA A 78 7.46 -6.36 -8.50
CA ALA A 78 6.77 -7.64 -8.36
C ALA A 78 6.16 -8.10 -9.70
N PRO A 79 5.98 -9.40 -9.95
CA PRO A 79 5.25 -9.88 -11.13
C PRO A 79 3.83 -9.29 -11.19
N LEU A 80 3.34 -9.02 -12.40
CA LEU A 80 1.95 -8.62 -12.63
C LEU A 80 1.02 -9.77 -12.25
N ILE A 81 -0.12 -9.47 -11.63
CA ILE A 81 -1.08 -10.46 -11.11
C ILE A 81 -1.51 -11.53 -12.12
N ASP A 82 -1.56 -11.19 -13.42
CA ASP A 82 -1.98 -12.09 -14.49
C ASP A 82 -0.83 -12.88 -15.13
N SER A 83 0.42 -12.59 -14.74
CA SER A 83 1.61 -13.24 -15.28
C SER A 83 1.68 -14.72 -14.86
N VAL A 84 2.42 -15.52 -15.63
CA VAL A 84 2.59 -16.95 -15.33
C VAL A 84 3.34 -17.13 -14.01
N GLU A 85 4.29 -16.26 -13.74
CA GLU A 85 5.08 -16.22 -12.51
C GLU A 85 4.21 -15.90 -11.30
N ALA A 86 3.36 -14.87 -11.39
CA ALA A 86 2.43 -14.50 -10.32
C ALA A 86 1.45 -15.63 -9.99
N LYS A 87 0.91 -16.33 -11.00
CA LYS A 87 0.00 -17.46 -10.79
C LYS A 87 0.66 -18.59 -10.01
N LYS A 88 1.92 -18.91 -10.32
CA LYS A 88 2.70 -19.90 -9.57
C LYS A 88 2.87 -19.49 -8.12
N ILE A 89 3.21 -18.22 -7.87
CA ILE A 89 3.34 -17.67 -6.51
C ILE A 89 2.02 -17.82 -5.75
N ILE A 90 0.90 -17.37 -6.34
CA ILE A 90 -0.45 -17.44 -5.74
C ILE A 90 -0.87 -18.88 -5.41
N GLU A 91 -0.45 -19.87 -6.20
CA GLU A 91 -0.74 -21.28 -5.93
C GLU A 91 0.04 -21.83 -4.73
N THR A 92 1.25 -21.31 -4.49
CA THR A 92 2.17 -21.82 -3.46
C THR A 92 2.16 -21.01 -2.16
N ASP A 93 1.80 -19.74 -2.22
CA ASP A 93 1.85 -18.77 -1.13
C ASP A 93 0.42 -18.39 -0.71
N SER A 94 0.03 -18.82 0.50
CA SER A 94 -1.30 -18.56 1.06
C SER A 94 -1.59 -17.08 1.24
N ASP A 95 -0.57 -16.30 1.58
CA ASP A 95 -0.71 -14.88 1.94
C ASP A 95 -0.86 -14.06 0.66
N ALA A 96 -0.09 -14.40 -0.37
CA ALA A 96 -0.27 -13.87 -1.72
C ALA A 96 -1.68 -14.18 -2.25
N LYS A 97 -2.19 -15.40 -2.01
CA LYS A 97 -3.54 -15.80 -2.43
C LYS A 97 -4.63 -15.01 -1.72
N GLU A 98 -4.58 -14.92 -0.39
CA GLU A 98 -5.54 -14.15 0.40
C GLU A 98 -5.56 -12.68 -0.05
N PHE A 99 -4.37 -12.10 -0.29
CA PHE A 99 -4.25 -10.73 -0.76
C PHE A 99 -4.92 -10.52 -2.12
N VAL A 100 -4.68 -11.40 -3.09
CA VAL A 100 -5.26 -11.33 -4.43
C VAL A 100 -6.79 -11.44 -4.38
N GLU A 101 -7.31 -12.35 -3.56
CA GLU A 101 -8.76 -12.51 -3.35
C GLU A 101 -9.38 -11.26 -2.72
N LYS A 102 -8.74 -10.68 -1.70
CA LYS A 102 -9.18 -9.43 -1.06
C LYS A 102 -9.21 -8.27 -2.06
N THR A 103 -8.19 -8.16 -2.91
CA THR A 103 -8.07 -7.09 -3.91
C THR A 103 -9.17 -7.19 -4.97
N LYS A 104 -9.40 -8.38 -5.52
CA LYS A 104 -10.50 -8.63 -6.47
C LYS A 104 -11.87 -8.33 -5.86
N GLY A 105 -12.05 -8.67 -4.57
CA GLY A 105 -13.27 -8.34 -3.83
C GLY A 105 -13.53 -6.82 -3.72
N ILE A 106 -12.48 -6.04 -3.42
CA ILE A 106 -12.58 -4.57 -3.34
C ILE A 106 -12.90 -3.96 -4.71
N GLU A 107 -12.26 -4.40 -5.79
CA GLU A 107 -12.54 -3.92 -7.15
C GLU A 107 -13.99 -4.20 -7.57
N ALA A 108 -14.52 -5.37 -7.24
CA ALA A 108 -15.91 -5.73 -7.52
C ALA A 108 -16.91 -4.84 -6.76
N VAL A 109 -16.61 -4.51 -5.49
CA VAL A 109 -17.44 -3.63 -4.65
C VAL A 109 -17.44 -2.20 -5.19
N ASN A 110 -16.27 -1.67 -5.57
CA ASN A 110 -16.16 -0.31 -6.10
C ASN A 110 -16.88 -0.18 -7.44
N THR A 111 -16.68 -1.15 -8.35
CA THR A 111 -17.39 -1.20 -9.63
C THR A 111 -18.92 -1.21 -9.44
N SER A 112 -19.41 -1.96 -8.46
CA SER A 112 -20.84 -2.02 -8.16
C SER A 112 -21.39 -0.69 -7.63
N LYS A 113 -20.62 0.02 -6.79
CA LYS A 113 -20.98 1.36 -6.28
C LYS A 113 -21.02 2.40 -7.41
N ASP A 114 -20.07 2.35 -8.33
CA ASP A 114 -20.03 3.26 -9.47
C ASP A 114 -21.21 3.03 -10.44
N ILE A 115 -21.60 1.77 -10.64
CA ILE A 115 -22.80 1.41 -11.42
C ILE A 115 -24.08 1.90 -10.72
N LEU A 116 -24.15 1.83 -9.39
CA LEU A 116 -25.31 2.33 -8.63
C LEU A 116 -25.41 3.86 -8.71
N ASN A 117 -24.30 4.57 -8.51
CA ASN A 117 -24.26 6.04 -8.55
C ASN A 117 -24.50 6.62 -9.95
N SER A 118 -24.18 5.89 -11.02
CA SER A 118 -24.45 6.31 -12.41
C SER A 118 -25.89 6.08 -12.86
N LYS A 119 -26.71 5.40 -12.05
CA LYS A 119 -28.15 5.17 -12.29
C LYS A 119 -29.07 6.11 -11.51
N GLN A 120 -28.52 7.00 -10.67
CA GLN A 120 -29.23 8.09 -9.98
C GLN A 120 -28.98 9.42 -10.71
#